data_AF-A0A8H7E6V7-F1
#
_entry.id   AF-A0A8H7E6V7-F1
#
_cell.length_a   1.000
_cell.length_b   1.000
_cell.length_c   1.000
_cell.angle_alpha   90.00
_cell.angle_beta   90.00
_cell.angle_gamma   90.00
#
_symmetry.space_group_name_H-M   'P 1'
#
loop_
_entity.id
_entity.type
_entity.pdbx_description
1 polymer ?
#
loop_
_entity_poly.entity_id
_entity_poly.type
_entity_poly.pdbx_seq_one_letter_code
_entity_poly.pdbx_strand_id
1 'polypeptide(L)'
;MRIWQERYTRDGMQETVAVESLSKMHRFDTSYAIVVNQIFSEKNRLDLTRLTVNSAHILKAFRDVIGLYPTIAADFSEPFDMESPFQMLYHYWDDLDAYKESLEDDDARMHLILLLDFMEQDMGHEKK
;
A
#
# COMPACT_ATOMS: atom_id res chain seq x y z
N MET A 1 9.28 -2.82 3.33
CA MET A 1 8.48 -1.75 2.70
C MET A 1 9.39 -0.84 1.90
N ARG A 2 8.89 -0.26 0.80
CA ARG A 2 9.57 0.78 0.02
C ARG A 2 8.64 1.98 -0.17
N ILE A 3 9.17 3.19 -0.11
CA ILE A 3 8.41 4.44 -0.29
C ILE A 3 9.06 5.28 -1.41
N TRP A 4 8.25 5.77 -2.34
CA TRP A 4 8.64 6.64 -3.46
C TRP A 4 7.96 8.00 -3.36
N GLN A 5 8.64 9.07 -3.82
CA GLN A 5 8.10 10.43 -3.84
C GLN A 5 8.29 11.09 -5.20
N GLU A 6 7.19 11.49 -5.84
CA GLU A 6 7.22 12.30 -7.06
C GLU A 6 6.98 13.77 -6.71
N ARG A 7 7.91 14.67 -7.06
CA ARG A 7 7.82 16.09 -6.74
C ARG A 7 7.93 16.95 -8.00
N TYR A 8 7.47 18.19 -7.92
CA TYR A 8 7.65 19.18 -8.97
C TYR A 8 8.60 20.27 -8.49
N THR A 9 9.50 20.70 -9.37
CA THR A 9 10.40 21.83 -9.12
C THR A 9 9.67 23.16 -9.30
N ARG A 10 10.27 24.26 -8.81
CA ARG A 10 9.72 25.63 -8.92
C ARG A 10 9.48 26.09 -10.37
N ASP A 11 10.12 25.44 -11.34
CA ASP A 11 10.03 25.78 -12.77
C ASP A 11 9.02 24.90 -13.53
N GLY A 12 8.20 24.12 -12.83
CA GLY A 12 7.14 23.29 -13.44
C GLY A 12 7.66 22.01 -14.12
N MET A 13 8.96 21.70 -14.01
CA MET A 13 9.49 20.41 -14.42
C MET A 13 9.21 19.35 -13.33
N GLN A 14 8.56 18.25 -13.73
CA GLN A 14 8.37 17.06 -12.91
C GLN A 14 9.75 16.46 -12.60
N GLU A 15 10.14 16.49 -11.33
CA GLU A 15 11.29 15.73 -10.83
C GLU A 15 10.76 14.49 -10.11
N THR A 16 10.84 13.35 -10.80
CA THR A 16 10.73 12.07 -10.12
C THR A 16 11.95 11.90 -9.20
N VAL A 17 11.80 12.20 -7.90
CA VAL A 17 12.79 11.87 -6.89
C VAL A 17 12.65 10.40 -6.54
N ALA A 18 13.06 9.57 -7.48
CA ALA A 18 13.38 8.19 -7.22
C ALA A 18 14.89 8.13 -6.94
N VAL A 19 15.31 7.28 -5.99
CA VAL A 19 16.48 6.44 -6.28
C VAL A 19 16.11 5.63 -7.53
N GLU A 20 16.25 6.25 -8.71
CA GLU A 20 16.09 5.74 -10.08
C GLU A 20 14.66 5.46 -10.64
N SER A 21 14.20 6.38 -11.52
CA SER A 21 13.36 6.18 -12.73
C SER A 21 12.16 5.20 -12.72
N LEU A 22 10.95 5.76 -12.73
CA LEU A 22 9.65 5.07 -12.76
C LEU A 22 9.36 4.21 -14.00
N SER A 23 10.05 4.40 -15.13
CA SER A 23 9.73 3.66 -16.36
C SER A 23 10.41 2.28 -16.47
N LYS A 24 11.33 1.94 -15.55
CA LYS A 24 11.99 0.62 -15.46
C LYS A 24 11.61 -0.21 -14.22
N MET A 25 10.76 0.31 -13.34
CA MET A 25 10.52 -0.23 -11.99
C MET A 25 9.66 -1.49 -11.88
N HIS A 26 8.88 -1.85 -12.90
CA HIS A 26 7.98 -3.02 -12.82
C HIS A 26 8.68 -4.36 -12.52
N ARG A 27 10.01 -4.45 -12.69
CA ARG A 27 10.78 -5.67 -12.40
C ARG A 27 11.44 -5.73 -11.02
N PHE A 28 11.54 -4.63 -10.28
CA PHE A 28 12.28 -4.59 -9.00
C PHE A 28 11.37 -4.50 -7.77
N ASP A 29 10.15 -4.00 -7.93
CA ASP A 29 9.23 -3.78 -6.80
C ASP A 29 8.54 -5.05 -6.30
N THR A 30 8.50 -6.12 -7.10
CA THR A 30 7.93 -7.42 -6.71
C THR A 30 8.66 -8.07 -5.53
N SER A 31 9.87 -7.62 -5.21
CA SER A 31 10.66 -8.11 -4.08
C SER A 31 10.19 -7.55 -2.72
N TYR A 32 9.38 -6.50 -2.70
CA TYR A 32 8.86 -5.89 -1.48
C TYR A 32 7.42 -6.29 -1.22
N ALA A 33 7.10 -6.65 0.04
CA ALA A 33 5.74 -7.01 0.45
C ALA A 33 4.69 -5.94 0.12
N ILE A 34 5.03 -4.68 0.37
CA ILE A 34 4.25 -3.49 -0.02
C ILE A 34 5.18 -2.37 -0.52
N VAL A 35 4.66 -1.58 -1.47
CA VAL A 35 5.30 -0.37 -2.02
C VAL A 35 4.33 0.79 -1.94
N VAL A 36 4.79 1.91 -1.40
CA VAL A 36 4.00 3.14 -1.24
C VAL A 36 4.55 4.20 -2.18
N ASN A 37 3.70 4.75 -3.05
CA ASN A 37 4.04 5.84 -3.96
C ASN A 37 3.28 7.09 -3.54
N GLN A 38 3.99 8.14 -3.14
CA GLN A 38 3.42 9.43 -2.79
C GLN A 38 3.58 10.39 -3.97
N ILE A 39 2.45 10.83 -4.52
CA ILE A 39 2.37 11.71 -5.68
C ILE A 39 2.07 13.13 -5.17
N PHE A 40 2.98 14.08 -5.40
CA PHE A 40 2.80 15.46 -4.98
C PHE A 40 2.42 16.33 -6.18
N SER A 41 1.50 17.26 -5.96
CA SER A 41 1.14 18.31 -6.93
C SER A 41 2.30 19.28 -7.21
N GLU A 42 2.14 20.13 -8.22
CA GLU A 42 3.09 21.20 -8.58
C GLU A 42 3.45 22.13 -7.41
N LYS A 43 2.54 22.28 -6.44
CA LYS A 43 2.74 23.10 -5.23
C LYS A 43 3.43 22.33 -4.10
N ASN A 44 4.00 21.16 -4.40
CA ASN A 44 4.62 20.24 -3.47
C ASN A 44 3.68 19.84 -2.31
N ARG A 45 2.38 19.71 -2.61
CA ARG A 45 1.37 19.17 -1.68
C ARG A 45 1.06 17.74 -2.09
N LEU A 46 1.01 16.82 -1.12
CA LEU A 46 0.61 15.44 -1.37
C LEU A 46 -0.79 15.44 -1.99
N ASP A 47 -0.89 14.88 -3.19
CA ASP A 47 -2.12 14.81 -3.99
C ASP A 47 -2.76 13.43 -3.82
N LEU A 48 -1.95 12.38 -3.92
CA LEU A 48 -2.40 10.99 -3.81
C LEU A 48 -1.30 10.10 -3.24
N THR A 49 -1.69 9.10 -2.45
CA THR A 49 -0.84 7.95 -2.11
C THR A 49 -1.37 6.70 -2.83
N ARG A 50 -0.51 6.00 -3.57
CA ARG A 50 -0.81 4.68 -4.14
C ARG A 50 -0.06 3.59 -3.38
N LEU A 51 -0.76 2.56 -2.95
CA LEU A 51 -0.21 1.39 -2.29
C LEU A 51 -0.27 0.20 -3.26
N THR A 52 0.88 -0.40 -3.54
CA THR A 52 1.01 -1.67 -4.25
C THR A 52 1.24 -2.79 -3.26
N VAL A 53 0.43 -3.85 -3.34
CA VAL A 53 0.55 -5.04 -2.49
C VAL A 53 1.07 -6.20 -3.32
N ASN A 54 2.30 -6.67 -3.03
CA ASN A 54 2.90 -7.81 -3.73
C ASN A 54 2.98 -9.07 -2.86
N SER A 55 2.80 -8.96 -1.54
CA SER A 55 2.95 -10.08 -0.64
C SER A 55 1.84 -11.11 -0.81
N ALA A 56 2.22 -12.36 -1.10
CA ALA A 56 1.28 -13.49 -1.09
C ALA A 56 0.56 -13.70 0.25
N HIS A 57 1.22 -13.41 1.39
CA HIS A 57 0.61 -13.50 2.72
C HIS A 57 -0.47 -12.43 2.92
N ILE A 58 -0.21 -11.18 2.50
CA ILE A 58 -1.20 -10.09 2.59
C ILE A 58 -2.36 -10.35 1.63
N LEU A 59 -2.06 -10.77 0.39
CA LEU A 59 -3.07 -11.15 -0.59
C LEU A 59 -3.95 -12.29 -0.07
N LYS A 60 -3.38 -13.29 0.61
CA LYS A 60 -4.14 -14.35 1.28
C LYS A 60 -5.03 -13.79 2.39
N ALA A 61 -4.52 -12.91 3.24
CA ALA A 61 -5.33 -12.28 4.28
C ALA A 61 -6.52 -11.51 3.69
N PHE A 62 -6.32 -10.79 2.58
CA PHE A 62 -7.42 -10.11 1.91
C PHE A 62 -8.46 -11.09 1.34
N ARG A 63 -8.05 -12.21 0.76
CA ARG A 63 -9.01 -13.24 0.32
C ARG A 63 -9.81 -13.83 1.47
N ASP A 64 -9.14 -14.10 2.59
CA ASP A 64 -9.74 -14.81 3.72
C ASP A 64 -10.65 -13.87 4.55
N VAL A 65 -10.31 -12.59 4.66
CA VAL A 65 -11.05 -11.59 5.47
C VAL A 65 -12.06 -10.79 4.64
N ILE A 66 -11.66 -10.35 3.44
CA ILE A 66 -12.42 -9.40 2.62
C ILE A 66 -13.18 -10.13 1.52
N GLY A 67 -12.54 -11.12 0.89
CA GLY A 67 -13.10 -11.89 -0.22
C GLY A 67 -13.20 -11.07 -1.51
N LEU A 68 -14.25 -10.25 -1.63
CA LEU A 68 -14.50 -9.39 -2.79
C LEU A 68 -14.91 -7.99 -2.32
N TYR A 69 -14.30 -6.95 -2.88
CA TYR A 69 -14.62 -5.56 -2.55
C TYR A 69 -15.11 -4.80 -3.79
N PRO A 70 -16.35 -4.27 -3.84
CA PRO A 70 -16.97 -3.77 -5.07
C PRO A 70 -16.19 -2.71 -5.84
N THR A 71 -15.40 -1.87 -5.15
CA THR A 71 -14.64 -0.78 -5.76
C THR A 71 -13.25 -1.18 -6.23
N ILE A 72 -12.81 -2.41 -5.92
CA ILE A 72 -11.51 -2.94 -6.31
C ILE A 72 -11.75 -4.20 -7.12
N ALA A 73 -11.43 -4.15 -8.42
CA ALA A 73 -11.54 -5.29 -9.32
C ALA A 73 -10.40 -6.32 -9.08
N ALA A 74 -10.19 -6.72 -7.83
CA ALA A 74 -9.22 -7.72 -7.44
C ALA A 74 -9.92 -8.81 -6.62
N ASP A 75 -9.75 -10.05 -7.05
CA ASP A 75 -9.98 -11.26 -6.25
C ASP A 75 -8.77 -11.57 -5.34
N PHE A 76 -7.81 -10.65 -5.30
CA PHE A 76 -6.55 -10.72 -4.59
C PHE A 76 -5.71 -11.96 -4.96
N SER A 77 -5.89 -12.56 -6.15
CA SER A 77 -5.05 -13.68 -6.59
C SER A 77 -3.67 -13.23 -7.05
N GLU A 78 -3.55 -11.98 -7.49
CA GLU A 78 -2.34 -11.35 -8.01
C GLU A 78 -2.05 -10.02 -7.29
N PRO A 79 -0.80 -9.54 -7.33
CA PRO A 79 -0.48 -8.20 -6.86
C PRO A 79 -1.37 -7.13 -7.48
N PHE A 80 -1.77 -6.15 -6.67
CA PHE A 80 -2.64 -5.07 -7.12
C PHE A 80 -2.29 -3.74 -6.45
N ASP A 81 -2.80 -2.68 -7.06
CA ASP A 81 -2.68 -1.31 -6.57
C ASP A 81 -4.01 -0.84 -5.97
N MET A 82 -3.92 -0.01 -4.94
CA MET A 82 -5.03 0.78 -4.42
C MET A 82 -4.57 2.20 -4.12
N GLU A 83 -5.53 3.13 -4.05
CA GLU A 83 -5.26 4.56 -3.92
C GLU A 83 -5.95 5.15 -2.70
N SER A 84 -5.34 6.16 -2.09
CA SER A 84 -5.93 6.90 -0.98
C SER A 84 -7.20 7.64 -1.45
N PRO A 85 -8.28 7.68 -0.64
CA PRO A 85 -8.38 7.12 0.70
C PRO A 85 -8.57 5.59 0.64
N PHE A 86 -7.79 4.84 1.43
CA PHE A 86 -7.79 3.37 1.41
C PHE A 86 -9.01 2.78 2.13
N GLN A 87 -10.22 3.06 1.61
CA GLN A 87 -11.50 2.74 2.24
C GLN A 87 -11.64 1.26 2.60
N MET A 88 -11.13 0.36 1.74
CA MET A 88 -11.13 -1.08 1.97
C MET A 88 -10.31 -1.44 3.20
N LEU A 89 -9.08 -0.91 3.32
CA LEU A 89 -8.24 -1.14 4.50
C LEU A 89 -8.87 -0.57 5.76
N TYR A 90 -9.51 0.60 5.67
CA TYR A 90 -10.22 1.18 6.81
C TYR A 90 -11.39 0.31 7.28
N HIS A 91 -12.22 -0.18 6.36
CA HIS A 91 -13.39 -1.00 6.69
C HIS A 91 -13.01 -2.33 7.37
N TYR A 92 -11.90 -2.94 6.95
CA TYR A 92 -11.48 -4.26 7.44
C TYR A 92 -10.29 -4.18 8.41
N TRP A 93 -9.99 -2.99 8.96
CA TRP A 93 -8.81 -2.81 9.81
C TRP A 93 -8.81 -3.78 10.99
N ASP A 94 -9.88 -3.75 11.78
CA ASP A 94 -9.95 -4.56 13.00
C ASP A 94 -10.01 -6.07 12.68
N ASP A 95 -10.63 -6.44 11.55
CA ASP A 95 -10.68 -7.83 11.09
C ASP A 95 -9.31 -8.32 10.63
N LEU A 96 -8.52 -7.47 9.96
CA LEU A 96 -7.13 -7.78 9.55
C LEU A 96 -6.20 -7.89 10.76
N ASP A 97 -6.38 -7.04 11.77
CA ASP A 97 -5.63 -7.13 13.03
C ASP A 97 -5.99 -8.40 13.81
N ALA A 98 -7.27 -8.74 13.90
CA ALA A 98 -7.71 -10.00 14.50
C ALA A 98 -7.20 -11.23 13.73
N TYR A 99 -7.20 -11.17 12.39
CA TYR A 99 -6.66 -12.25 11.56
C TYR A 99 -5.16 -12.44 11.80
N LYS A 100 -4.38 -11.36 11.96
CA LYS A 100 -2.95 -11.43 12.32
C LYS A 100 -2.72 -12.21 13.62
N GLU A 101 -3.54 -11.99 14.65
CA GLU A 101 -3.43 -12.72 15.92
C GLU A 101 -3.72 -14.22 15.79
N SER A 102 -4.49 -14.62 14.77
CA SER A 102 -4.81 -16.03 14.50
C SER A 102 -3.73 -16.79 13.71
N LEU A 103 -2.74 -16.08 13.14
CA LEU A 103 -1.71 -16.70 12.32
C LEU A 103 -0.66 -17.41 13.18
N GLU A 104 -0.34 -18.66 12.85
CA GLU A 104 0.80 -19.40 13.43
C GLU A 104 2.12 -19.14 12.67
N ASP A 105 2.03 -18.77 11.39
CA ASP A 105 3.17 -18.47 10.52
C ASP A 105 3.75 -17.07 10.84
N ASP A 106 4.98 -17.06 11.35
CA ASP A 106 5.69 -15.85 11.75
C ASP A 106 5.97 -14.91 10.57
N ASP A 107 6.25 -15.43 9.37
CA ASP A 107 6.50 -14.62 8.18
C ASP A 107 5.19 -13.96 7.71
N ALA A 108 4.09 -14.72 7.71
CA ALA A 108 2.77 -14.18 7.42
C ALA A 108 2.38 -13.09 8.42
N ARG A 109 2.63 -13.31 9.73
CA ARG A 109 2.36 -12.34 10.79
C ARG A 109 3.19 -11.07 10.58
N MET A 110 4.48 -11.19 10.28
CA MET A 110 5.38 -10.07 10.01
C MET A 110 4.89 -9.21 8.83
N HIS A 111 4.42 -9.85 7.77
CA HIS A 111 3.90 -9.14 6.61
C HIS A 111 2.61 -8.38 6.90
N LEU A 112 1.72 -8.92 7.74
CA LEU A 112 0.52 -8.22 8.18
C LEU A 112 0.84 -7.08 9.17
N ILE A 113 1.81 -7.27 10.07
CA ILE A 113 2.32 -6.18 10.92
C ILE A 113 2.79 -5.02 10.05
N LEU A 114 3.56 -5.30 8.99
CA LEU A 114 4.03 -4.26 8.07
C LEU A 114 2.88 -3.49 7.39
N LEU A 115 1.80 -4.18 7.02
CA LEU A 115 0.61 -3.52 6.47
C LEU A 115 -0.09 -2.65 7.51
N LEU A 116 -0.31 -3.18 8.71
CA LEU A 116 -1.01 -2.47 9.78
C LEU A 116 -0.21 -1.26 10.28
N ASP A 117 1.12 -1.35 10.35
CA ASP A 117 1.99 -0.23 10.65
C ASP A 117 1.87 0.89 9.61
N PHE A 118 1.80 0.52 8.32
CA PHE A 118 1.52 1.48 7.26
C PHE A 118 0.14 2.13 7.44
N MET A 119 -0.89 1.33 7.74
CA MET A 119 -2.25 1.84 7.97
C MET A 119 -2.30 2.82 9.15
N GLU A 120 -1.65 2.49 10.27
CA GLU A 120 -1.53 3.37 11.45
C GLU A 120 -0.82 4.68 11.09
N GLN A 121 0.26 4.62 10.33
CA GLN A 121 1.02 5.80 9.93
C GLN A 121 0.23 6.72 8.97
N ASP A 122 -0.46 6.16 7.99
CA ASP A 122 -1.11 6.94 6.92
C ASP A 122 -2.53 7.37 7.32
N MET A 123 -3.27 6.51 8.02
CA MET A 123 -4.69 6.68 8.32
C MET A 123 -5.04 6.64 9.82
N GLY A 124 -4.08 6.40 10.73
CA GLY A 124 -4.37 6.24 12.17
C GLY A 124 -5.01 7.49 12.82
N HIS A 125 -4.85 8.66 12.21
CA HIS A 125 -5.55 9.88 12.61
C HIS A 125 -7.06 9.84 12.33
N GLU A 126 -7.50 9.09 11.32
CA GLU A 126 -8.91 8.94 10.96
C GLU A 126 -9.65 7.92 11.84
N LYS A 127 -8.91 7.07 12.55
CA LYS A 127 -9.44 6.01 13.45
C LYS A 127 -9.90 6.53 14.83
N LYS A 128 -9.58 7.79 15.19
CA LYS A 128 -9.86 8.40 16.51
C LYS A 128 -11.12 9.25 16.52
#